data_AF-A0A535E2D7-F1
#
_entry.id   AF-A0A535E2D7-F1
#
_cell.length_a   1.000
_cell.length_b   1.000
_cell.length_c   1.000
_cell.angle_alpha   90.00
_cell.angle_beta   90.00
_cell.angle_gamma   90.00
#
_symmetry.space_group_name_H-M   'P 1'
#
loop_
_entity.id
_entity.type
_entity.pdbx_description
1 polymer ?
#
loop_
_entity_poly.entity_id
_entity_poly.type
_entity_poly.pdbx_seq_one_letter_code
_entity_poly.pdbx_strand_id
1 'polypeptide(L)'
;MRQAALRTLLVVSERPHPWAFLRDRLDADLVTVSWARPADAGRARAPWMLAGAGAQAGALAAFRDRLLCWRWVGAAPADLPAPPLPCADWHELAAAVERALAVRLAGISLAPGRGLVLPDGTYLAGAAGLEALLGAHPEGLPVARPTARLRAAAAHAGELLRRRGLPLRVDWAGGRLTLAEEAGGGGRAA
;
A
#
# COMPACT_ATOMS: atom_id res chain seq x y z
N MET A 1 -24.56 12.00 5.80
CA MET A 1 -23.22 11.81 5.20
C MET A 1 -22.88 10.33 5.24
N ARG A 2 -22.63 9.70 4.08
CA ARG A 2 -22.17 8.30 4.02
C ARG A 2 -20.72 8.29 4.49
N GLN A 3 -20.43 7.64 5.61
CA GLN A 3 -19.05 7.46 6.08
C GLN A 3 -18.28 6.74 4.96
N ALA A 4 -17.33 7.43 4.33
CA ALA A 4 -16.50 6.81 3.31
C ALA A 4 -15.75 5.66 3.97
N ALA A 5 -15.85 4.45 3.42
CA ALA A 5 -15.13 3.30 3.95
C ALA A 5 -13.64 3.61 3.95
N LEU A 6 -13.02 3.64 5.13
CA LEU A 6 -11.61 3.98 5.32
C LEU A 6 -10.70 2.94 4.67
N ARG A 7 -9.44 3.31 4.38
CA ARG A 7 -8.41 2.35 3.98
C ARG A 7 -8.13 1.38 5.13
N THR A 8 -7.83 0.13 4.81
CA THR A 8 -7.61 -0.91 5.82
C THR A 8 -6.14 -1.31 5.89
N LEU A 9 -5.58 -1.27 7.10
CA LEU A 9 -4.38 -2.01 7.49
C LEU A 9 -4.83 -3.35 8.08
N LEU A 10 -4.52 -4.46 7.40
CA LEU A 10 -4.79 -5.80 7.92
C LEU A 10 -3.58 -6.31 8.71
N VAL A 11 -3.78 -6.61 9.98
CA VAL A 11 -2.79 -7.23 10.86
C VAL A 11 -3.05 -8.73 10.93
N VAL A 12 -2.08 -9.52 10.48
CA VAL A 12 -2.13 -10.98 10.46
C VAL A 12 -1.24 -11.52 11.57
N SER A 13 -1.87 -12.02 12.63
CA SER A 13 -1.17 -12.54 13.81
C SER A 13 -2.04 -13.53 14.58
N GLU A 14 -1.42 -14.50 15.26
CA GLU A 14 -2.15 -15.44 16.12
C GLU A 14 -2.85 -14.76 17.30
N ARG A 15 -2.22 -13.71 17.83
CA ARG A 15 -2.71 -12.94 18.98
C ARG A 15 -3.14 -11.54 18.56
N PRO A 16 -4.13 -10.92 19.22
CA PRO A 16 -4.64 -9.60 18.86
C PRO A 16 -3.78 -8.43 19.38
N HIS A 17 -2.77 -8.67 20.22
CA HIS A 17 -1.97 -7.59 20.83
C HIS A 17 -1.34 -6.62 19.81
N PRO A 18 -0.75 -7.08 18.69
CA PRO A 18 -0.23 -6.17 17.65
C PRO A 18 -1.30 -5.28 17.03
N TRP A 19 -2.50 -5.82 16.83
CA TRP A 19 -3.63 -5.05 16.32
C TRP A 19 -4.05 -3.96 17.30
N ALA A 20 -4.19 -4.30 18.60
CA ALA A 20 -4.57 -3.32 19.62
C ALA A 20 -3.56 -2.18 19.67
N PHE A 21 -2.26 -2.52 19.71
CA PHE A 21 -1.18 -1.54 19.66
C PHE A 21 -1.27 -0.61 18.44
N LEU A 22 -1.42 -1.17 17.23
CA LEU A 22 -1.49 -0.37 16.00
C LEU A 22 -2.75 0.49 15.94
N ARG A 23 -3.89 -0.05 16.37
CA ARG A 23 -5.16 0.68 16.42
C ARG A 23 -5.08 1.89 17.36
N ASP A 24 -4.45 1.72 18.52
CA ASP A 24 -4.37 2.80 19.51
C ASP A 24 -3.32 3.86 19.14
N ARG A 25 -2.37 3.50 18.26
CA ARG A 25 -1.27 4.37 17.81
C ARG A 25 -1.62 5.19 16.56
N LEU A 26 -2.36 4.62 15.62
CA LEU A 26 -2.58 5.19 14.28
C LEU A 26 -3.83 6.09 14.23
N ASP A 27 -3.80 7.09 13.35
CA ASP A 27 -4.92 8.01 13.13
C ASP A 27 -6.14 7.30 12.55
N ALA A 28 -7.23 7.26 13.33
CA ALA A 28 -8.48 6.59 12.99
C ALA A 28 -9.25 7.28 11.84
N ASP A 29 -8.95 8.54 11.52
CA ASP A 29 -9.55 9.24 10.38
C ASP A 29 -8.88 8.86 9.05
N LEU A 30 -7.65 8.34 9.12
CA LEU A 30 -6.86 7.96 7.95
C LEU A 30 -6.89 6.46 7.71
N VAL A 31 -6.89 5.61 8.74
CA VAL A 31 -6.79 4.16 8.58
C VAL A 31 -7.63 3.38 9.59
N THR A 32 -8.31 2.34 9.10
CA THR A 32 -8.88 1.31 9.95
C THR A 32 -7.90 0.15 10.10
N VAL A 33 -7.59 -0.21 11.34
CA VAL A 33 -6.78 -1.39 11.65
C VAL A 33 -7.71 -2.59 11.88
N SER A 34 -7.56 -3.62 11.06
CA SER A 34 -8.30 -4.89 11.17
C SER A 34 -7.34 -6.01 11.58
N TRP A 35 -7.87 -7.06 12.19
CA TRP A 35 -7.09 -8.23 12.60
C TRP A 35 -7.68 -9.52 12.05
N ALA A 36 -6.80 -10.44 11.66
CA ALA A 36 -7.17 -11.81 11.35
C ALA A 36 -6.07 -12.77 11.81
N ARG A 37 -6.47 -13.99 12.16
CA ARG A 37 -5.52 -15.11 12.29
C ARG A 37 -4.98 -15.49 10.92
N PRO A 38 -3.78 -16.08 10.82
CA PRO A 38 -3.21 -16.52 9.54
C PRO A 38 -4.14 -17.41 8.72
N ALA A 39 -4.89 -18.32 9.36
CA ALA A 39 -5.86 -19.20 8.69
C ALA A 39 -7.07 -18.46 8.08
N ASP A 40 -7.45 -17.31 8.65
CA ASP A 40 -8.66 -16.56 8.27
C ASP A 40 -8.36 -15.34 7.39
N ALA A 41 -7.08 -14.94 7.31
CA ALA A 41 -6.65 -13.70 6.66
C ALA A 41 -7.10 -13.57 5.19
N GLY A 42 -7.21 -14.69 4.46
CA GLY A 42 -7.67 -14.68 3.07
C GLY A 42 -9.12 -14.22 2.88
N ARG A 43 -9.93 -14.18 3.95
CA ARG A 43 -11.32 -13.70 3.93
C ARG A 43 -11.43 -12.18 4.08
N ALA A 44 -10.34 -11.50 4.43
CA ALA A 44 -10.36 -10.07 4.64
C ALA A 44 -10.63 -9.31 3.33
N ARG A 45 -11.39 -8.22 3.45
CA ARG A 45 -11.62 -7.28 2.33
C ARG A 45 -10.31 -6.62 1.93
N ALA A 46 -10.23 -6.15 0.69
CA ALA A 46 -9.01 -5.64 0.06
C ALA A 46 -8.25 -4.60 0.92
N PRO A 47 -7.17 -5.01 1.60
CA PRO A 47 -6.41 -4.09 2.43
C PRO A 47 -5.53 -3.21 1.54
N TRP A 48 -5.25 -2.01 2.02
CA TRP A 48 -4.24 -1.13 1.43
C TRP A 48 -2.84 -1.58 1.83
N MET A 49 -2.69 -2.04 3.07
CA MET A 49 -1.46 -2.59 3.62
C MET A 49 -1.75 -3.84 4.43
N LEU A 50 -0.87 -4.83 4.33
CA LEU A 50 -0.87 -6.04 5.15
C LEU A 50 0.38 -6.06 6.01
N ALA A 51 0.19 -6.14 7.32
CA ALA A 51 1.20 -6.33 8.33
C ALA A 51 1.09 -7.75 8.88
N GLY A 52 2.19 -8.47 9.01
CA GLY A 52 2.14 -9.81 9.61
C GLY A 52 3.35 -10.12 10.48
N ALA A 53 3.23 -11.22 11.22
CA ALA A 53 4.32 -11.82 11.97
C ALA A 53 4.13 -13.34 12.03
N GLY A 54 5.22 -14.07 12.27
CA GLY A 54 5.22 -15.53 12.33
C GLY A 54 5.39 -16.20 10.96
N ALA A 55 5.26 -17.53 10.93
CA ALA A 55 5.74 -18.36 9.82
C ALA A 55 4.65 -18.92 8.88
N GLN A 56 3.39 -18.52 9.03
CA GLN A 56 2.27 -19.07 8.25
C GLN A 56 1.77 -18.06 7.19
N ALA A 57 1.74 -18.45 5.91
CA ALA A 57 1.20 -17.61 4.83
C ALA A 57 0.06 -18.22 4.00
N GLY A 58 -0.38 -19.44 4.29
CA GLY A 58 -1.29 -20.20 3.40
C GLY A 58 -2.53 -19.43 2.91
N ALA A 59 -3.29 -18.77 3.81
CA ALA A 59 -4.48 -18.01 3.40
C ALA A 59 -4.15 -16.69 2.66
N LEU A 60 -2.90 -16.22 2.72
CA LEU A 60 -2.45 -14.96 2.12
C LEU A 60 -2.31 -15.06 0.60
N ALA A 61 -2.31 -16.29 0.04
CA ALA A 61 -2.36 -16.52 -1.40
C ALA A 61 -3.51 -15.78 -2.11
N ALA A 62 -4.62 -15.52 -1.42
CA ALA A 62 -5.76 -14.74 -1.91
C ALA A 62 -5.40 -13.30 -2.33
N PHE A 63 -4.26 -12.77 -1.86
CA PHE A 63 -3.79 -11.41 -2.15
C PHE A 63 -2.74 -11.34 -3.27
N ARG A 64 -2.36 -12.47 -3.89
CA ARG A 64 -1.28 -12.56 -4.90
C ARG A 64 -1.38 -11.55 -6.04
N ASP A 65 -2.59 -11.29 -6.53
CA ASP A 65 -2.83 -10.46 -7.71
C ASP A 65 -3.12 -9.00 -7.37
N ARG A 66 -2.88 -8.57 -6.13
CA ARG A 66 -3.25 -7.22 -5.65
C ARG A 66 -2.01 -6.37 -5.43
N LEU A 67 -2.13 -5.08 -5.77
CA LEU A 67 -1.19 -4.06 -5.35
C LEU A 67 -1.47 -3.72 -3.90
N LEU A 68 -0.60 -4.18 -3.00
CA LEU A 68 -0.68 -3.90 -1.56
C LEU A 68 0.73 -3.85 -0.95
N CYS A 69 0.89 -3.02 0.08
CA CYS A 69 2.14 -2.97 0.84
C CYS A 69 2.20 -4.18 1.78
N TRP A 70 3.23 -5.01 1.64
CA TRP A 70 3.51 -6.11 2.56
C TRP A 70 4.58 -5.66 3.55
N ARG A 71 4.27 -5.66 4.85
CA ARG A 71 5.24 -5.43 5.93
C ARG A 71 5.23 -6.61 6.88
N TRP A 72 6.41 -7.02 7.35
CA TRP A 72 6.51 -8.21 8.21
C TRP A 72 7.44 -7.98 9.38
N VAL A 73 6.97 -8.31 10.58
CA VAL A 73 7.77 -8.25 11.79
C VAL A 73 8.49 -9.57 12.01
N GLY A 74 9.82 -9.51 12.12
CA GLY A 74 10.68 -10.69 12.26
C GLY A 74 10.80 -11.50 10.96
N ALA A 75 11.03 -12.82 11.09
CA ALA A 75 11.23 -13.69 9.94
C ALA A 75 9.94 -13.88 9.14
N ALA A 76 10.01 -13.56 7.84
CA ALA A 76 8.91 -13.72 6.92
C ALA A 76 8.76 -15.19 6.41
N PRO A 77 7.52 -15.70 6.25
CA PRO A 77 7.28 -16.98 5.61
C PRO A 77 7.80 -16.98 4.16
N ALA A 78 8.43 -18.08 3.75
CA ALA A 78 8.99 -18.22 2.41
C ALA A 78 7.93 -18.28 1.30
N ASP A 79 6.70 -18.66 1.64
CA ASP A 79 5.57 -18.87 0.73
C ASP A 79 4.68 -17.62 0.58
N LEU A 80 5.12 -16.45 1.08
CA LEU A 80 4.41 -15.20 0.86
C LEU A 80 4.22 -14.90 -0.65
N PRO A 81 3.06 -14.36 -1.06
CA PRO A 81 2.82 -14.05 -2.47
C PRO A 81 3.74 -12.98 -3.06
N ALA A 82 4.24 -12.08 -2.21
CA ALA A 82 5.22 -11.06 -2.55
C ALA A 82 6.23 -10.91 -1.39
N PRO A 83 7.49 -10.53 -1.69
CA PRO A 83 8.46 -10.24 -0.64
C PRO A 83 7.96 -9.08 0.24
N PRO A 84 7.91 -9.23 1.57
CA PRO A 84 7.57 -8.12 2.43
C PRO A 84 8.75 -7.17 2.62
N LEU A 85 8.44 -5.93 2.98
CA LEU A 85 9.41 -5.05 3.63
C LEU A 85 9.56 -5.51 5.09
N PRO A 86 10.78 -5.85 5.54
CA PRO A 86 11.00 -6.28 6.92
C PRO A 86 10.83 -5.11 7.89
N CYS A 87 10.39 -5.43 9.10
CA CYS A 87 10.39 -4.56 10.27
C CYS A 87 10.98 -5.36 11.45
N ALA A 88 11.82 -4.73 12.26
CA ALA A 88 12.41 -5.35 13.43
C ALA A 88 11.36 -5.62 14.52
N ASP A 89 10.43 -4.67 14.71
CA ASP A 89 9.36 -4.76 15.69
C ASP A 89 8.08 -4.03 15.24
N TRP A 90 7.06 -4.04 16.11
CA TRP A 90 5.78 -3.39 15.84
C TRP A 90 5.84 -1.86 15.92
N HIS A 91 6.80 -1.29 16.66
CA HIS A 91 6.98 0.17 16.71
C HIS A 91 7.55 0.69 15.39
N GLU A 92 8.53 -0.02 14.82
CA GLU A 92 9.06 0.29 13.49
C GLU A 92 7.96 0.17 12.43
N LEU A 93 7.12 -0.87 12.51
CA LEU A 93 5.99 -1.03 11.62
C LEU A 93 5.00 0.14 11.75
N ALA A 94 4.64 0.54 12.97
CA ALA A 94 3.76 1.68 13.20
C ALA A 94 4.33 2.96 12.60
N ALA A 95 5.61 3.25 12.85
CA ALA A 95 6.29 4.42 12.28
C ALA A 95 6.32 4.36 10.74
N ALA A 96 6.47 3.17 10.16
CA ALA A 96 6.42 2.98 8.72
C ALA A 96 5.02 3.22 8.13
N VAL A 97 3.96 2.83 8.86
CA VAL A 97 2.57 3.15 8.48
C VAL A 97 2.31 4.65 8.59
N GLU A 98 2.74 5.31 9.67
CA GLU A 98 2.60 6.75 9.85
C GLU A 98 3.28 7.52 8.70
N ARG A 99 4.51 7.12 8.33
CA ARG A 99 5.19 7.68 7.16
C ARG A 99 4.40 7.46 5.88
N ALA A 100 3.92 6.24 5.65
CA ALA A 100 3.11 5.90 4.48
C ALA A 100 1.81 6.73 4.37
N LEU A 101 1.18 7.03 5.52
CA LEU A 101 -0.02 7.87 5.59
C LEU A 101 0.28 9.34 5.30
N ALA A 102 1.47 9.81 5.68
CA ALA A 102 1.92 11.19 5.51
C ALA A 102 2.60 11.45 4.15
N VAL A 103 2.78 10.45 3.29
CA VAL A 103 3.45 10.61 1.99
C VAL A 103 2.74 11.67 1.14
N ARG A 104 3.55 12.58 0.59
CA ARG A 104 3.18 13.49 -0.49
C ARG A 104 4.22 13.39 -1.60
N LEU A 105 3.78 13.14 -2.82
CA LEU A 105 4.65 13.00 -4.00
C LEU A 105 4.08 13.78 -5.17
N ALA A 106 4.86 14.69 -5.76
CA ALA A 106 4.40 15.63 -6.78
C ALA A 106 3.06 16.32 -6.44
N GLY A 107 2.85 16.68 -5.17
CA GLY A 107 1.61 17.30 -4.68
C GLY A 107 0.43 16.35 -4.47
N ILE A 108 0.56 15.07 -4.82
CA ILE A 108 -0.45 14.03 -4.57
C ILE A 108 -0.26 13.46 -3.16
N SER A 109 -1.37 13.25 -2.45
CA SER A 109 -1.38 12.66 -1.10
C SER A 109 -2.56 11.71 -0.94
N LEU A 110 -2.52 10.86 0.10
CA LEU A 110 -3.68 10.05 0.46
C LEU A 110 -4.82 10.93 0.95
N ALA A 111 -6.03 10.67 0.48
CA ALA A 111 -7.21 11.35 0.98
C ALA A 111 -7.64 10.77 2.35
N PRO A 112 -8.33 11.56 3.19
CA PRO A 112 -9.06 11.02 4.35
C PRO A 112 -9.96 9.87 3.90
N GLY A 113 -9.78 8.70 4.52
CA GLY A 113 -10.39 7.45 4.09
C GLY A 113 -9.70 6.77 2.90
N ARG A 114 -10.36 6.76 1.74
CA ARG A 114 -9.87 6.10 0.51
C ARG A 114 -9.69 7.12 -0.60
N GLY A 115 -8.89 6.77 -1.59
CA GLY A 115 -8.57 7.63 -2.73
C GLY A 115 -7.40 8.57 -2.47
N LEU A 116 -7.22 9.53 -3.37
CA LEU A 116 -6.10 10.46 -3.38
C LEU A 116 -6.60 11.90 -3.46
N VAL A 117 -5.88 12.82 -2.82
CA VAL A 117 -5.99 14.27 -3.05
C VAL A 117 -4.92 14.66 -4.06
N LEU A 118 -5.34 15.30 -5.14
CA LEU A 118 -4.49 15.77 -6.22
C LEU A 118 -3.90 17.16 -5.93
N PRO A 119 -2.89 17.64 -6.69
CA PRO A 119 -2.23 18.92 -6.42
C PRO A 119 -3.16 20.14 -6.49
N ASP A 120 -4.20 20.05 -7.31
CA ASP A 120 -5.25 21.07 -7.46
C ASP A 120 -6.32 21.00 -6.36
N GLY A 121 -6.17 20.10 -5.38
CA GLY A 121 -7.12 19.86 -4.30
C GLY A 121 -8.30 18.95 -4.67
N THR A 122 -8.39 18.49 -5.93
CA THR A 122 -9.46 17.57 -6.34
C THR A 122 -9.24 16.16 -5.80
N TYR A 123 -10.32 15.39 -5.75
CA TYR A 123 -10.34 14.04 -5.21
C TYR A 123 -10.41 12.97 -6.29
N LEU A 124 -9.54 11.97 -6.19
CA LEU A 124 -9.49 10.81 -7.07
C LEU A 124 -9.92 9.54 -6.32
N ALA A 125 -11.17 9.14 -6.55
CA ALA A 125 -11.73 7.89 -6.04
C ALA A 125 -11.26 6.65 -6.83
N GLY A 126 -11.40 5.46 -6.23
CA GLY A 126 -11.21 4.19 -6.94
C GLY A 126 -9.75 3.86 -7.31
N ALA A 127 -8.79 4.59 -6.77
CA ALA A 127 -7.37 4.49 -7.12
C ALA A 127 -6.57 3.54 -6.21
N ALA A 128 -7.14 2.39 -5.82
CA ALA A 128 -6.53 1.50 -4.82
C ALA A 128 -5.09 1.06 -5.16
N GLY A 129 -4.79 0.87 -6.44
CA GLY A 129 -3.42 0.57 -6.89
C GLY A 129 -2.44 1.73 -6.67
N LEU A 130 -2.87 2.96 -6.95
CA LEU A 130 -2.05 4.16 -6.70
C LEU A 130 -1.93 4.47 -5.21
N GLU A 131 -2.98 4.22 -4.44
CA GLU A 131 -2.96 4.30 -2.98
C GLU A 131 -1.86 3.40 -2.40
N ALA A 132 -1.80 2.13 -2.83
CA ALA A 132 -0.76 1.19 -2.39
C ALA A 132 0.63 1.64 -2.82
N LEU A 133 0.78 2.10 -4.06
CA LEU A 133 2.06 2.58 -4.58
C LEU A 133 2.57 3.83 -3.86
N LEU A 134 1.68 4.78 -3.55
CA LEU A 134 2.02 5.98 -2.79
C LEU A 134 2.40 5.63 -1.36
N GLY A 135 1.65 4.72 -0.72
CA GLY A 135 1.96 4.19 0.61
C GLY A 135 3.25 3.35 0.69
N ALA A 136 3.80 2.96 -0.46
CA ALA A 136 5.07 2.26 -0.55
C ALA A 136 6.23 3.18 -0.93
N HIS A 137 6.00 4.47 -1.20
CA HIS A 137 7.06 5.38 -1.58
C HIS A 137 7.92 5.77 -0.36
N PRO A 138 9.26 5.84 -0.50
CA PRO A 138 10.06 5.64 -1.72
C PRO A 138 10.45 4.17 -2.03
N GLU A 139 10.21 3.23 -1.12
CA GLU A 139 10.73 1.85 -1.22
C GLU A 139 10.15 1.03 -2.39
N GLY A 140 8.95 1.39 -2.85
CA GLY A 140 8.17 0.65 -3.84
C GLY A 140 7.58 -0.65 -3.31
N LEU A 141 6.70 -1.24 -4.12
CA LEU A 141 6.11 -2.56 -3.87
C LEU A 141 7.05 -3.64 -4.41
N PRO A 142 7.62 -4.52 -3.55
CA PRO A 142 8.42 -5.65 -4.03
C PRO A 142 7.55 -6.63 -4.82
N VAL A 143 8.05 -7.08 -5.97
CA VAL A 143 7.37 -8.05 -6.83
C VAL A 143 8.37 -9.09 -7.34
N ALA A 144 8.33 -10.29 -6.75
CA ALA A 144 9.22 -11.39 -7.15
C ALA A 144 8.78 -12.07 -8.45
N ARG A 145 7.49 -12.36 -8.61
CA ARG A 145 6.93 -13.10 -9.75
C ARG A 145 5.59 -12.49 -10.18
N PRO A 146 5.60 -11.43 -11.00
CA PRO A 146 4.38 -10.74 -11.37
C PRO A 146 3.47 -11.60 -12.23
N THR A 147 2.22 -11.75 -11.81
CA THR A 147 1.15 -12.36 -12.61
C THR A 147 0.65 -11.39 -13.68
N ALA A 148 -0.02 -11.91 -14.71
CA ALA A 148 -0.65 -11.07 -15.73
C ALA A 148 -1.67 -10.08 -15.13
N ARG A 149 -2.40 -10.51 -14.09
CA ARG A 149 -3.36 -9.66 -13.37
C ARG A 149 -2.68 -8.53 -12.59
N LEU A 150 -1.56 -8.83 -11.91
CA LEU A 150 -0.79 -7.80 -11.20
C LEU A 150 -0.23 -6.76 -12.19
N ARG A 151 0.28 -7.22 -13.34
CA ARG A 151 0.74 -6.33 -14.42
C ARG A 151 -0.39 -5.44 -14.95
N ALA A 152 -1.57 -6.01 -15.17
CA ALA A 152 -2.74 -5.24 -15.59
C ALA A 152 -3.17 -4.20 -14.56
N ALA A 153 -3.11 -4.53 -13.26
CA ALA A 153 -3.39 -3.58 -12.18
C ALA A 153 -2.37 -2.42 -12.15
N ALA A 154 -1.09 -2.72 -12.33
CA ALA A 154 -0.03 -1.70 -12.43
C ALA A 154 -0.21 -0.80 -13.66
N ALA A 155 -0.51 -1.39 -14.83
CA ALA A 155 -0.78 -0.64 -16.05
C ALA A 155 -2.02 0.25 -15.90
N HIS A 156 -3.08 -0.24 -15.26
CA HIS A 156 -4.27 0.56 -14.97
C HIS A 156 -3.95 1.77 -14.06
N ALA A 157 -3.09 1.58 -13.06
CA ALA A 157 -2.64 2.67 -12.19
C ALA A 157 -1.85 3.72 -13.00
N GLY A 158 -0.92 3.30 -13.86
CA GLY A 158 -0.18 4.21 -14.76
C GLY A 158 -1.10 4.94 -15.74
N GLU A 159 -2.08 4.25 -16.30
CA GLU A 159 -3.09 4.84 -17.18
C GLU A 159 -3.91 5.92 -16.48
N LEU A 160 -4.24 5.70 -15.20
CA LEU A 160 -4.99 6.67 -14.41
C LEU A 160 -4.17 7.95 -14.18
N LEU A 161 -2.87 7.84 -13.92
CA LEU A 161 -1.96 9.00 -13.82
C LEU A 161 -1.93 9.79 -15.13
N ARG A 162 -1.74 9.09 -16.26
CA ARG A 162 -1.70 9.68 -17.61
C ARG A 162 -2.99 10.42 -17.96
N ARG A 163 -4.15 9.81 -17.73
CA ARG A 163 -5.46 10.42 -17.99
C ARG A 163 -5.73 11.67 -17.14
N ARG A 164 -5.11 11.76 -15.96
CA ARG A 164 -5.23 12.90 -15.05
C ARG A 164 -4.12 13.92 -15.26
N GLY A 165 -3.22 13.72 -16.22
CA GLY A 165 -2.10 14.63 -16.49
C GLY A 165 -1.16 14.79 -15.29
N LEU A 166 -1.07 13.78 -14.43
CA LEU A 166 -0.22 13.83 -13.24
C LEU A 166 1.23 13.57 -13.64
N PRO A 167 2.23 14.30 -13.10
CA PRO A 167 3.64 14.20 -13.48
C PRO A 167 4.32 12.99 -12.80
N LEU A 168 3.60 11.87 -12.70
CA LEU A 168 4.07 10.62 -12.12
C LEU A 168 3.88 9.49 -13.12
N ARG A 169 4.80 8.54 -13.09
CA ARG A 169 4.67 7.27 -13.81
C ARG A 169 4.87 6.08 -12.87
N VAL A 170 4.24 4.97 -13.24
CA VAL A 170 4.44 3.69 -12.57
C VAL A 170 5.61 2.98 -13.25
N ASP A 171 6.66 2.74 -12.48
CA ASP A 171 7.91 2.16 -12.98
C ASP A 171 8.14 0.76 -12.46
N TRP A 172 8.71 -0.08 -13.31
CA TRP A 172 9.16 -1.42 -12.96
C TRP A 172 10.69 -1.47 -13.00
N ALA A 173 11.33 -1.50 -11.83
CA ALA A 173 12.78 -1.51 -11.72
C ALA A 173 13.23 -2.46 -10.62
N GLY A 174 14.24 -3.30 -10.89
CA GLY A 174 14.87 -4.14 -9.86
C GLY A 174 13.92 -5.06 -9.09
N GLY A 175 12.88 -5.59 -9.74
CA GLY A 175 11.87 -6.42 -9.07
C GLY A 175 10.95 -5.63 -8.13
N ARG A 176 10.82 -4.33 -8.33
CA ARG A 176 9.91 -3.45 -7.58
C ARG A 176 9.03 -2.64 -8.52
N LEU A 177 7.84 -2.32 -8.05
CA LEU A 177 6.93 -1.37 -8.67
C LEU A 177 6.96 -0.06 -7.87
N THR A 178 7.34 1.05 -8.50
CA THR A 178 7.52 2.35 -7.84
C THR A 178 6.68 3.43 -8.51
N LEU A 179 6.45 4.53 -7.78
CA LEU A 179 6.08 5.80 -8.39
C LEU A 179 7.34 6.63 -8.57
N ALA A 180 7.56 7.09 -9.79
CA ALA A 180 8.62 8.02 -10.13
C ALA A 180 8.00 9.30 -10.68
N GLU A 181 8.57 10.44 -10.31
CA GLU A 181 8.27 11.70 -11.00
C GLU A 181 8.78 11.59 -12.44
N GLU A 182 7.96 12.05 -13.39
CA GLU A 182 8.44 12.24 -14.74
C GLU A 182 9.46 13.37 -14.69
N ALA A 183 10.69 13.11 -15.13
CA ALA A 183 11.68 14.17 -15.30
C ALA A 183 11.07 15.20 -16.25
N GLY A 184 10.65 16.34 -15.71
CA GLY A 184 10.06 17.40 -16.50
C GLY A 184 11.02 17.73 -17.65
N GLY A 185 10.48 17.77 -18.87
CA GLY A 185 11.09 18.53 -19.94
C GLY A 185 11.31 19.95 -19.41
N GLY A 186 12.55 20.21 -18.98
CA GLY A 186 13.01 21.53 -18.59
C GLY A 186 12.65 22.52 -19.70
N GLY A 187 12.18 23.69 -19.29
CA GLY A 187 11.47 24.64 -20.13
C GLY A 187 12.07 24.87 -21.51
N ARG A 188 11.18 25.09 -22.47
CA ARG A 188 11.45 26.07 -23.52
C ARG A 188 11.73 27.40 -22.80
N ALA A 189 13.01 27.72 -22.65
CA ALA A 189 13.44 29.10 -22.50
C ALA A 189 12.99 29.83 -23.77
N ALA A 190 12.15 30.85 -23.57
CA ALA A 190 11.90 31.88 -24.56
C ALA A 190 13.16 32.74 -24.75
#